data_AF-A0A447P3W1-F1
#
_entry.id   AF-A0A447P3W1-F1
#
_cell.length_a   1.000
_cell.length_b   1.000
_cell.length_c   1.000
_cell.angle_alpha   90.00
_cell.angle_beta   90.00
_cell.angle_gamma   90.00
#
_symmetry.space_group_name_H-M   'P 1'
#
loop_
_entity.id
_entity.type
_entity.pdbx_description
1 polymer ?
#
loop_
_entity_poly.entity_id
_entity_poly.type
_entity_poly.pdbx_seq_one_letter_code
_entity_poly.pdbx_strand_id
1 'polypeptide(L)' 'MRVLIVKTSSMGDVLHTLPALTDAQQAIPGIQFDWVVEEGLHKFRPGTVLSIA' A
#
# COMPACT_ATOMS: atom_id res chain seq x y z
N MET A 1 2.38 1.87 14.05
CA MET A 1 1.68 3.06 13.52
C MET A 1 0.82 2.62 12.35
N ARG A 2 -0.39 3.17 12.14
CA ARG A 2 -1.28 2.76 11.06
C ARG A 2 -1.58 3.93 10.13
N VAL A 3 -1.40 3.73 8.82
CA VAL A 3 -1.46 4.78 7.80
C VAL A 3 -2.43 4.33 6.70
N LEU A 4 -3.37 5.20 6.34
CA LEU A 4 -4.29 4.98 5.22
C LEU A 4 -3.81 5.75 4.00
N ILE A 5 -3.59 5.05 2.90
CA ILE A 5 -3.24 5.61 1.60
C ILE A 5 -4.53 5.76 0.79
N VAL A 6 -4.89 7.00 0.50
CA VAL A 6 -6.01 7.33 -0.39
C VAL A 6 -5.42 7.86 -1.68
N LYS A 7 -5.37 7.00 -2.71
CA LYS A 7 -4.87 7.37 -4.03
C LYS A 7 -5.75 6.73 -5.10
N THR A 8 -6.62 7.56 -5.70
CA THR A 8 -7.61 7.18 -6.73
C THR A 8 -6.97 7.11 -8.11
N SER A 9 -5.91 6.32 -8.27
CA SER A 9 -5.17 6.29 -9.52
C SER A 9 -4.85 4.87 -9.98
N SER A 10 -4.44 4.74 -11.25
CA SER A 10 -4.31 3.45 -11.94
C SER A 10 -3.25 2.53 -11.30
N MET A 11 -3.28 1.23 -11.61
CA MET A 11 -2.31 0.21 -11.13
C MET A 11 -0.84 0.66 -11.18
N GLY A 12 -0.45 1.47 -12.18
CA GLY A 12 0.93 1.97 -12.30
C GLY A 12 1.39 2.79 -11.10
N ASP A 13 0.52 3.63 -10.55
CA ASP A 13 0.87 4.48 -9.40
C ASP A 13 1.01 3.67 -8.11
N VAL A 14 0.35 2.51 -8.02
CA VAL A 14 0.51 1.60 -6.91
C VAL A 14 1.94 1.09 -6.87
N LEU A 15 2.43 0.59 -8.02
CA LEU A 15 3.78 0.05 -8.16
C LEU A 15 4.85 1.10 -7.87
N HIS A 16 4.67 2.34 -8.33
CA HIS A 16 5.61 3.42 -8.06
C HIS A 16 5.66 3.85 -6.59
N THR A 17 4.65 3.52 -5.79
CA THR A 17 4.64 3.87 -4.36
C THR A 17 5.25 2.76 -3.49
N LEU A 18 5.39 1.53 -4.00
CA LEU A 18 5.94 0.40 -3.23
C LEU A 18 7.34 0.68 -2.64
N PRO A 19 8.30 1.30 -3.36
CA PRO A 19 9.61 1.62 -2.78
C PRO A 19 9.51 2.51 -1.54
N ALA A 20 8.62 3.51 -1.57
CA ALA A 20 8.41 4.40 -0.43
C ALA A 20 7.80 3.66 0.79
N LEU A 21 6.97 2.64 0.56
CA LEU A 21 6.44 1.80 1.64
C LEU A 21 7.52 0.90 2.24
N THR A 22 8.40 0.36 1.40
CA THR A 22 9.56 -0.42 1.85
C THR A 22 10.50 0.42 2.72
N ASP A 23 10.82 1.64 2.30
CA ASP A 23 11.65 2.57 3.08
C ASP A 23 11.01 2.88 4.44
N ALA A 24 9.69 3.12 4.45
CA ALA A 24 8.96 3.38 5.67
C ALA A 24 8.91 2.17 6.62
N GLN A 25 8.80 0.94 6.10
CA GLN A 25 8.88 -0.28 6.92
C GLN A 25 10.26 -0.48 7.55
N GLN A 26 11.33 -0.13 6.83
CA GLN A 26 12.70 -0.20 7.38
C GLN A 26 12.93 0.85 8.47
N ALA A 27 12.41 2.07 8.28
CA ALA A 27 12.58 3.16 9.24
C ALA A 27 11.65 3.04 10.46
N ILE A 28 10.45 2.45 10.31
CA ILE A 28 9.42 2.41 11.35
C ILE A 28 8.94 0.96 11.55
N PRO A 29 9.59 0.20 12.46
CA PRO A 29 9.18 -1.16 12.77
C PRO A 29 7.70 -1.23 13.19
N GLY A 30 6.94 -2.12 12.56
CA GLY A 30 5.52 -2.32 12.85
C GLY A 30 4.59 -1.23 12.29
N ILE A 31 5.03 -0.43 11.32
CA ILE A 31 4.12 0.39 10.51
C ILE A 31 3.21 -0.51 9.66
N GLN A 32 1.94 -0.14 9.58
CA GLN A 32 0.92 -0.83 8.80
C GLN A 32 0.27 0.14 7.83
N PHE A 33 0.08 -0.30 6.60
CA PHE A 33 -0.54 0.49 5.53
C PHE A 33 -1.83 -0.17 5.08
N ASP A 34 -2.90 0.61 5.06
CA ASP A 34 -4.14 0.29 4.37
C ASP A 34 -4.22 1.15 3.11
N TRP A 35 -4.80 0.63 2.02
CA TRP A 35 -4.89 1.37 0.76
C TRP A 35 -6.29 1.25 0.16
N VAL A 36 -6.87 2.39 -0.19
CA VAL A 36 -8.08 2.50 -1.02
C VAL A 36 -7.72 2.70 -2.49
N VAL A 37 -8.11 1.74 -3.35
CA VAL A 37 -7.91 1.76 -4.82
C VAL A 37 -9.24 1.55 -5.55
N GLU A 38 -9.36 1.99 -6.80
CA GLU A 38 -10.57 1.79 -7.62
C GLU A 38 -10.79 0.31 -8.03
N GLU A 39 -12.06 -0.09 -8.24
CA GLU A 39 -12.54 -1.49 -8.37
C GLU A 39 -11.96 -2.32 -9.54
N GLY A 40 -11.16 -1.74 -10.42
CA GLY A 40 -10.42 -2.46 -11.47
C GLY A 40 -9.28 -3.36 -10.97
N LEU A 41 -9.09 -3.41 -9.64
CA LEU A 41 -7.93 -4.01 -8.98
C LEU A 41 -8.34 -5.16 -8.06
N HIS A 42 -9.12 -6.10 -8.58
CA HIS A 42 -9.73 -7.23 -7.86
C HIS A 42 -8.72 -8.23 -7.22
N LYS A 43 -7.41 -8.01 -7.39
CA LYS A 43 -6.36 -8.81 -6.75
C LYS A 43 -5.82 -8.21 -5.44
N PHE A 44 -6.12 -6.95 -5.14
CA PHE A 44 -5.79 -6.31 -3.87
C PHE A 44 -7.09 -6.05 -3.12
N ARG A 45 -7.44 -6.93 -2.19
CA ARG A 45 -8.63 -6.71 -1.35
C ARG A 45 -8.40 -5.48 -0.47
N PRO A 46 -9.43 -4.65 -0.23
CA PRO A 46 -9.38 -3.65 0.83
C PRO A 46 -9.00 -4.32 2.15
N GLY A 47 -7.92 -3.86 2.79
CA GLY A 47 -7.35 -4.49 3.99
C GLY A 47 -6.37 -5.64 3.74
N THR A 48 -5.91 -5.85 2.50
CA THR A 48 -4.76 -6.74 2.24
C THR A 48 -3.51 -6.09 2.78
N VAL A 49 -3.00 -6.62 3.89
CA VAL A 49 -1.61 -6.38 4.29
C VAL A 49 -0.75 -7.00 3.20
N LEU A 50 -0.21 -6.17 2.31
CA LEU A 50 0.91 -6.54 1.47
C LEU A 50 2.10 -6.79 2.40
N SER A 51 2.21 -8.02 2.89
CA SER A 51 3.44 -8.49 3.50
C SER A 51 4.39 -8.77 2.34
N ILE A 52 5.04 -7.72 1.86
CA ILE A 52 6.20 -7.84 0.99
C ILE A 52 7.31 -8.40 1.89
N ALA A 53 7.53 -9.71 1.80
CA ALA A 53 8.75 -10.35 2.29
C ALA A 53 9.85 -10.17 1.24
#